data_AF-M5FSX8-F1
#
_entry.id   AF-M5FSX8-F1
#
_cell.length_a   1.000
_cell.length_b   1.000
_cell.length_c   1.000
_cell.angle_alpha   90.00
_cell.angle_beta   90.00
_cell.angle_gamma   90.00
#
_symmetry.space_group_name_H-M   'P 1'
#
loop_
_entity.id
_entity.type
_entity.pdbx_description
1 polymer ?
#
loop_
_entity_poly.entity_id
_entity_poly.type
_entity_poly.pdbx_seq_one_letter_code
_entity_poly.pdbx_strand_id
1 'polypeptide(L)'
;MSAQRPVSLHSSPAVYAPVPASTLPLYRRLLFPSLLQATLPPAVFLHGTPELDVATYELIAVILRSHVTPWYARLTRDRTFVPQVSAVIVHLLKEIEGRVLAADLPLLVYTTLPALVEQHYADYRAARLRHSLSSSSSISDCFTALQPHVALSPNSTSVNTEYIRQAIDHVLKTCLLEEDWEAESERTIVREVLAGPVLGGVLPRLAQPWFLFGLLLSAVGKGTGPKVPVSRVHLNVASSNRYQDQPVAKPPVTSMRQMLVLFINTLHSLTSVLHSVVSFLQAISRFLSTLPANKGASKPRYYASSLLLVVAAILNLSARLVSGLLLSYLSIIVALLQPLLDRYACTASL
;
A
#
# COMPACT_ATOMS: atom_id res chain seq x y z
N MET A 1 45.29 72.78 -14.68
CA MET A 1 44.01 72.66 -13.95
C MET A 1 42.97 72.16 -14.95
N SER A 2 42.82 70.84 -15.08
CA SER A 2 41.87 70.21 -16.01
C SER A 2 40.64 69.74 -15.26
N ALA A 3 39.47 70.20 -15.72
CA ALA A 3 38.17 69.92 -15.16
C ALA A 3 37.72 68.47 -15.47
N GLN A 4 37.22 67.76 -14.46
CA GLN A 4 36.52 66.49 -14.62
C GLN A 4 35.01 66.73 -14.66
N ARG A 5 34.34 66.21 -15.70
CA ARG A 5 32.87 66.13 -15.79
C ARG A 5 32.38 64.86 -15.07
N PRO A 6 31.22 64.88 -14.40
CA PRO A 6 30.64 63.68 -13.82
C PRO A 6 29.89 62.86 -14.89
N VAL A 7 30.07 61.55 -14.85
CA VAL A 7 29.36 60.55 -15.66
C VAL A 7 28.00 60.27 -15.03
N SER A 8 26.92 60.54 -15.75
CA SER A 8 25.56 60.21 -15.35
C SER A 8 25.23 58.75 -15.67
N LEU A 9 25.09 57.92 -14.63
CA LEU A 9 24.52 56.58 -14.74
C LEU A 9 23.00 56.67 -14.69
N HIS A 10 22.34 56.72 -15.84
CA HIS A 10 20.92 56.39 -15.95
C HIS A 10 20.81 54.90 -16.26
N SER A 11 20.71 54.06 -15.22
CA SER A 11 20.29 52.67 -15.36
C SER A 11 18.78 52.62 -15.59
N SER A 12 18.40 52.42 -16.85
CA SER A 12 17.02 52.11 -17.25
C SER A 12 16.61 50.76 -16.66
N PRO A 13 15.46 50.63 -15.97
CA PRO A 13 15.03 49.34 -15.44
C PRO A 13 14.65 48.41 -16.60
N ALA A 14 15.21 47.21 -16.60
CA ALA A 14 14.87 46.16 -17.55
C ALA A 14 13.36 45.89 -17.46
N VAL A 15 12.63 46.29 -18.50
CA VAL A 15 11.22 45.95 -18.69
C VAL A 15 11.16 44.43 -18.85
N TYR A 16 10.59 43.76 -17.85
CA TYR A 16 10.36 42.31 -17.85
C TYR A 16 9.38 41.98 -18.98
N ALA A 17 9.89 41.57 -20.14
CA ALA A 17 9.05 41.13 -21.24
C ALA A 17 8.28 39.86 -20.80
N PRO A 18 6.94 39.84 -20.85
CA PRO A 18 6.17 38.68 -20.41
C PRO A 18 6.47 37.49 -21.32
N VAL A 19 6.83 36.36 -20.71
CA VAL A 19 7.11 35.11 -21.41
C VAL A 19 5.84 34.65 -22.15
N PRO A 20 5.91 34.23 -23.43
CA PRO A 20 4.72 33.84 -24.19
C PRO A 20 3.96 32.70 -23.52
N ALA A 21 2.63 32.81 -23.42
CA ALA A 21 1.78 31.81 -22.77
C ALA A 21 1.90 30.39 -23.36
N SER A 22 2.43 30.24 -24.59
CA SER A 22 2.70 28.94 -25.21
C SER A 22 3.84 28.15 -24.55
N THR A 23 4.76 28.83 -23.87
CA THR A 23 5.93 28.22 -23.21
C THR A 23 5.64 27.73 -21.79
N LEU A 24 4.51 28.13 -21.21
CA LEU A 24 4.08 27.68 -19.90
C LEU A 24 3.64 26.20 -19.94
N PRO A 25 3.84 25.45 -18.84
CA PRO A 25 3.40 24.07 -18.74
C PRO A 25 1.88 23.98 -18.88
N LEU A 26 1.38 22.83 -19.36
CA LEU A 26 -0.03 22.63 -19.71
C LEU A 26 -0.96 23.01 -18.56
N TYR A 27 -0.65 22.56 -17.35
CA TYR A 27 -1.51 22.77 -16.19
C TYR A 27 -1.68 24.26 -15.85
N ARG A 28 -0.62 25.07 -15.96
CA ARG A 28 -0.68 26.52 -15.77
C ARG A 28 -1.64 27.16 -16.76
N ARG A 29 -1.52 26.79 -18.04
CA ARG A 29 -2.31 27.38 -19.12
C ARG A 29 -3.79 27.00 -19.05
N LEU A 30 -4.07 25.75 -18.65
CA LEU A 30 -5.42 25.20 -18.68
C LEU A 30 -6.19 25.48 -17.38
N LEU A 31 -5.54 25.30 -16.23
CA LEU A 31 -6.18 25.37 -14.92
C LEU A 31 -6.06 26.76 -14.27
N PHE A 32 -5.01 27.52 -14.63
CA PHE A 32 -4.68 28.80 -14.00
C PHE A 32 -4.46 29.93 -15.03
N PRO A 33 -5.42 30.20 -15.93
CA PRO A 33 -5.25 31.15 -17.03
C PRO A 33 -5.01 32.60 -16.56
N SER A 34 -5.47 32.96 -15.35
CA SER A 34 -5.34 34.29 -14.75
C SER A 34 -4.21 34.41 -13.73
N LEU A 35 -3.52 33.32 -13.40
CA LEU A 35 -2.49 33.30 -12.36
C LEU A 35 -1.16 33.82 -12.93
N LEU A 36 -0.52 34.74 -12.20
CA LEU A 36 0.75 35.32 -12.62
C LEU A 36 1.84 34.24 -12.74
N GLN A 37 2.74 34.40 -13.73
CA GLN A 37 3.77 33.39 -13.99
C GLN A 37 4.70 33.16 -12.80
N ALA A 38 5.02 34.23 -12.05
CA ALA A 38 5.91 34.18 -10.90
C ALA A 38 5.27 33.64 -9.61
N THR A 39 3.94 33.51 -9.54
CA THR A 39 3.25 33.03 -8.33
C THR A 39 3.14 31.51 -8.34
N LEU A 40 3.35 30.85 -7.20
CA LEU A 40 3.16 29.40 -7.05
C LEU A 40 1.67 29.02 -7.22
N PRO A 41 1.30 27.88 -7.82
CA PRO A 41 -0.07 27.39 -7.75
C PRO A 41 -0.50 27.14 -6.28
N PRO A 42 -1.81 27.21 -5.98
CA PRO A 42 -2.33 26.83 -4.66
C PRO A 42 -1.96 25.39 -4.32
N ALA A 43 -1.65 25.11 -3.05
CA ALA A 43 -1.38 23.75 -2.60
C ALA A 43 -2.58 22.82 -2.84
N VAL A 44 -2.34 21.58 -3.29
CA VAL A 44 -3.38 20.55 -3.44
C VAL A 44 -3.52 19.79 -2.14
N PHE A 45 -2.42 19.46 -1.48
CA PHE A 45 -2.40 18.69 -0.25
C PHE A 45 -1.96 19.55 0.95
N LEU A 46 -2.49 19.28 2.14
CA LEU A 46 -2.11 19.95 3.39
C LEU A 46 -0.69 19.56 3.82
N HIS A 47 -0.31 18.29 3.63
CA HIS A 47 0.99 17.75 4.05
C HIS A 47 1.84 17.30 2.84
N GLY A 48 1.53 17.80 1.64
CA GLY A 48 2.24 17.47 0.41
C GLY A 48 3.49 18.30 0.16
N THR A 49 4.35 17.83 -0.74
CA THR A 49 5.47 18.61 -1.27
C THR A 49 5.02 19.40 -2.51
N PRO A 50 5.65 20.55 -2.83
CA PRO A 50 5.27 21.33 -4.00
C PRO A 50 5.45 20.55 -5.31
N GLU A 51 6.38 19.60 -5.36
CA GLU A 51 6.56 18.71 -6.53
C GLU A 51 5.34 17.79 -6.72
N LEU A 52 4.77 17.27 -5.63
CA LEU A 52 3.57 16.43 -5.68
C LEU A 52 2.34 17.25 -6.12
N ASP A 53 2.20 18.47 -5.62
CA ASP A 53 1.13 19.38 -6.03
C ASP A 53 1.20 19.66 -7.54
N VAL A 54 2.39 19.97 -8.06
CA VAL A 54 2.61 20.22 -9.50
C VAL A 54 2.29 18.97 -10.32
N ALA A 55 2.79 17.79 -9.93
CA ALA A 55 2.51 16.54 -10.62
C ALA A 55 1.00 16.22 -10.63
N THR A 56 0.30 16.56 -9.55
CA THR A 56 -1.16 16.37 -9.45
C THR A 56 -1.91 17.32 -10.37
N TYR A 57 -1.51 18.59 -10.44
CA TYR A 57 -2.07 19.54 -11.40
C TYR A 57 -1.80 19.13 -12.85
N GLU A 58 -0.61 18.60 -13.15
CA GLU A 58 -0.30 18.06 -14.47
C GLU A 58 -1.24 16.92 -14.85
N LEU A 59 -1.48 15.98 -13.92
CA LEU A 59 -2.41 14.88 -14.12
C LEU A 59 -3.84 15.39 -14.35
N ILE A 60 -4.34 16.28 -13.48
CA ILE A 60 -5.68 16.89 -13.63
C ILE A 60 -5.80 17.59 -14.99
N ALA A 61 -4.79 18.36 -15.39
CA ALA A 61 -4.80 19.08 -16.66
C ALA A 61 -4.84 18.13 -17.86
N VAL A 62 -4.09 17.03 -17.83
CA VAL A 62 -4.12 16.02 -18.89
C VAL A 62 -5.51 15.38 -18.98
N ILE A 63 -6.10 14.99 -17.84
CA ILE A 63 -7.42 14.35 -17.80
C ILE A 63 -8.51 15.30 -18.30
N LEU A 64 -8.55 16.55 -17.82
CA LEU A 64 -9.58 17.51 -18.26
C LEU A 64 -9.39 17.93 -19.72
N ARG A 65 -8.14 17.98 -20.21
CA ARG A 65 -7.86 18.23 -21.63
C ARG A 65 -8.36 17.10 -22.53
N SER A 66 -8.22 15.84 -22.11
CA SER A 66 -8.63 14.70 -22.94
C SER A 66 -10.12 14.37 -22.83
N HIS A 67 -10.74 14.58 -21.66
CA HIS A 67 -12.10 14.10 -21.38
C HIS A 67 -13.16 15.20 -21.27
N VAL A 68 -12.79 16.47 -21.04
CA VAL A 68 -13.75 17.58 -20.88
C VAL A 68 -13.65 18.57 -22.04
N THR A 69 -12.44 19.04 -22.33
CA THR A 69 -12.20 20.08 -23.34
C THR A 69 -12.75 19.76 -24.74
N PRO A 70 -12.63 18.52 -25.29
CA PRO A 70 -13.00 18.25 -26.69
C PRO A 70 -14.49 18.41 -26.99
N TRP A 71 -15.36 18.13 -26.01
CA TRP A 71 -16.80 18.31 -26.18
C TRP A 71 -17.25 19.68 -25.65
N TYR A 72 -16.68 20.19 -24.54
CA TYR A 72 -17.09 21.48 -23.97
C TYR A 72 -16.77 22.65 -24.90
N ALA A 73 -15.60 22.65 -25.54
CA ALA A 73 -15.19 23.70 -26.49
C ALA A 73 -16.07 23.76 -27.75
N ARG A 74 -16.86 22.70 -28.04
CA ARG A 74 -17.83 22.70 -29.13
C ARG A 74 -19.15 23.35 -28.73
N LEU A 75 -19.46 23.39 -27.44
CA LEU A 75 -20.70 23.96 -26.91
C LEU A 75 -20.54 25.47 -26.66
N THR A 76 -19.39 25.89 -26.11
CA THR A 76 -19.15 27.29 -25.74
C THR A 76 -17.69 27.70 -25.92
N ARG A 77 -17.46 29.01 -26.01
CA ARG A 77 -16.12 29.62 -26.01
C ARG A 77 -15.62 29.95 -24.61
N ASP A 78 -16.45 29.74 -23.60
CA ASP A 78 -16.07 29.93 -22.21
C ASP A 78 -14.87 29.02 -21.84
N ARG A 79 -13.93 29.60 -21.09
CA ARG A 79 -12.72 28.93 -20.61
C ARG A 79 -12.64 28.86 -19.09
N THR A 80 -13.62 29.38 -18.35
CA THR A 80 -13.61 29.37 -16.88
C THR A 80 -14.06 28.04 -16.30
N PHE A 81 -14.86 27.28 -17.04
CA PHE A 81 -15.40 26.00 -16.58
C PHE A 81 -14.33 24.96 -16.22
N VAL A 82 -13.29 24.79 -17.04
CA VAL A 82 -12.22 23.80 -16.74
C VAL A 82 -11.45 24.14 -15.46
N PRO A 83 -11.04 25.41 -15.23
CA PRO A 83 -10.54 25.85 -13.92
C PRO A 83 -11.50 25.58 -12.77
N GLN A 84 -12.81 25.81 -12.94
CA GLN A 84 -13.81 25.55 -11.88
C GLN A 84 -13.88 24.07 -11.51
N VAL A 85 -13.99 23.17 -12.50
CA VAL A 85 -13.96 21.71 -12.27
C VAL A 85 -12.66 21.29 -11.57
N SER A 86 -11.53 21.88 -11.95
CA SER A 86 -10.26 21.62 -11.28
C SER A 86 -10.25 22.08 -9.83
N ALA A 87 -10.88 23.21 -9.50
CA ALA A 87 -10.98 23.70 -8.13
C ALA A 87 -11.80 22.74 -7.25
N VAL A 88 -12.92 22.22 -7.78
CA VAL A 88 -13.75 21.21 -7.09
C VAL A 88 -12.96 19.92 -6.86
N ILE A 89 -12.19 19.44 -7.85
CA ILE A 89 -11.33 18.25 -7.68
C ILE A 89 -10.26 18.49 -6.61
N VAL A 90 -9.64 19.67 -6.58
CA VAL A 90 -8.63 20.01 -5.56
C VAL A 90 -9.24 20.08 -4.16
N HIS A 91 -10.42 20.69 -4.02
CA HIS A 91 -11.14 20.71 -2.75
C HIS A 91 -11.46 19.28 -2.27
N LEU A 92 -11.97 18.44 -3.17
CA LEU A 92 -12.23 17.03 -2.88
C LEU A 92 -10.96 16.30 -2.41
N LEU A 93 -9.81 16.52 -3.06
CA LEU A 93 -8.55 15.89 -2.67
C LEU A 93 -8.09 16.31 -1.27
N LYS A 94 -8.26 17.59 -0.91
CA LYS A 94 -7.96 18.10 0.44
C LYS A 94 -8.82 17.46 1.51
N GLU A 95 -10.13 17.37 1.25
CA GLU A 95 -11.07 16.76 2.20
C GLU A 95 -10.81 15.25 2.35
N ILE A 96 -10.48 14.57 1.25
CA ILE A 96 -10.06 13.16 1.31
C ILE A 96 -8.77 13.01 2.12
N GLU A 97 -7.76 13.85 1.90
CA GLU A 97 -6.51 13.80 2.68
C GLU A 97 -6.78 14.02 4.17
N GLY A 98 -7.56 15.05 4.53
CA GLY A 98 -7.91 15.33 5.92
C GLY A 98 -8.60 14.14 6.59
N ARG A 99 -9.50 13.46 5.87
CA ARG A 99 -10.17 12.24 6.36
C ARG A 99 -9.25 11.05 6.46
N VAL A 100 -8.35 10.86 5.51
CA VAL A 100 -7.35 9.79 5.54
C VAL A 100 -6.41 9.97 6.72
N LEU A 101 -5.99 11.20 7.01
CA LEU A 101 -5.15 11.52 8.16
C LEU A 101 -5.90 11.37 9.50
N ALA A 102 -7.21 11.65 9.53
CA ALA A 102 -8.05 11.43 10.71
C ALA A 102 -8.45 9.95 10.90
N ALA A 103 -8.34 9.13 9.85
CA ALA A 103 -8.71 7.73 9.89
C ALA A 103 -7.68 6.88 10.64
N ASP A 104 -8.15 5.79 11.25
CA ASP A 104 -7.30 4.80 11.92
C ASP A 104 -6.63 3.88 10.88
N LEU A 105 -5.69 4.45 10.11
CA LEU A 105 -4.96 3.72 9.07
C LEU A 105 -4.25 2.47 9.59
N PRO A 106 -3.63 2.44 10.79
CA PRO A 106 -3.05 1.22 11.33
C PRO A 106 -4.09 0.09 11.47
N LEU A 107 -5.30 0.38 11.96
CA LEU A 107 -6.38 -0.61 12.03
C LEU A 107 -6.80 -1.12 10.64
N LEU A 108 -6.89 -0.21 9.67
CA LEU A 108 -7.23 -0.58 8.30
C LEU A 108 -6.14 -1.48 7.68
N VAL A 109 -4.88 -1.08 7.78
CA VAL A 109 -3.74 -1.70 7.10
C VAL A 109 -3.30 -3.00 7.76
N TYR A 110 -3.31 -3.06 9.10
CA TYR A 110 -2.76 -4.21 9.83
C TYR A 110 -3.81 -5.18 10.36
N THR A 111 -5.09 -4.82 10.38
CA THR A 111 -6.14 -5.71 10.85
C THR A 111 -7.18 -5.97 9.76
N THR A 112 -7.80 -4.92 9.26
CA THR A 112 -8.97 -5.04 8.36
C THR A 112 -8.59 -5.60 6.99
N LEU A 113 -7.60 -5.00 6.32
CA LEU A 113 -7.12 -5.46 5.02
C LEU A 113 -6.57 -6.89 5.09
N PRO A 114 -5.73 -7.25 6.08
CA PRO A 114 -5.29 -8.63 6.25
C PRO A 114 -6.45 -9.62 6.40
N ALA A 115 -7.42 -9.34 7.27
CA ALA A 115 -8.58 -10.21 7.44
C ALA A 115 -9.37 -10.42 6.13
N LEU A 116 -9.56 -9.35 5.33
CA LEU A 116 -10.21 -9.45 4.03
C LEU A 116 -9.41 -10.31 3.04
N VAL A 117 -8.08 -10.19 3.03
CA VAL A 117 -7.21 -11.02 2.17
C VAL A 117 -7.25 -12.48 2.61
N GLU A 118 -7.18 -12.76 3.92
CA GLU A 118 -7.32 -14.11 4.45
C GLU A 118 -8.64 -14.75 4.02
N GLN A 119 -9.75 -14.03 4.22
CA GLN A 119 -11.08 -14.48 3.81
C GLN A 119 -11.16 -14.73 2.31
N HIS A 120 -10.60 -13.82 1.49
CA HIS A 120 -10.56 -13.99 0.04
C HIS A 120 -9.84 -15.29 -0.38
N TYR A 121 -8.69 -15.61 0.22
CA TYR A 121 -7.97 -16.84 -0.08
C TYR A 121 -8.72 -18.09 0.39
N ALA A 122 -9.39 -18.03 1.54
CA ALA A 122 -10.23 -19.12 2.02
C ALA A 122 -11.38 -19.41 1.07
N ASP A 123 -12.12 -18.36 0.66
CA ASP A 123 -13.25 -18.48 -0.26
C ASP A 123 -12.82 -18.93 -1.65
N TYR A 124 -11.67 -18.44 -2.15
CA TYR A 124 -11.10 -18.89 -3.42
C TYR A 124 -10.77 -20.39 -3.42
N ARG A 125 -10.20 -20.90 -2.32
CA ARG A 125 -9.91 -22.33 -2.19
C ARG A 125 -11.19 -23.16 -2.08
N ALA A 126 -12.18 -22.68 -1.33
CA ALA A 126 -13.47 -23.34 -1.25
C ALA A 126 -14.16 -23.41 -2.62
N ALA A 127 -14.12 -22.31 -3.39
CA ALA A 127 -14.63 -22.26 -4.76
C ALA A 127 -13.88 -23.25 -5.69
N ARG A 128 -12.55 -23.30 -5.61
CA ARG A 128 -11.73 -24.25 -6.39
C ARG A 128 -12.04 -25.71 -6.05
N LEU A 129 -12.24 -26.02 -4.77
CA LEU A 129 -12.64 -27.35 -4.32
C LEU A 129 -14.02 -27.72 -4.87
N ARG A 130 -15.01 -26.83 -4.77
CA ARG A 130 -16.35 -27.05 -5.35
C ARG A 130 -16.29 -27.30 -6.85
N HIS A 131 -15.53 -26.49 -7.58
CA HIS A 131 -15.31 -26.70 -9.01
C HIS A 131 -14.66 -28.06 -9.32
N SER A 132 -13.71 -28.52 -8.49
CA SER A 132 -13.08 -29.84 -8.67
C SER A 132 -14.03 -31.01 -8.42
N LEU A 133 -15.04 -30.82 -7.56
CA LEU A 133 -16.07 -31.81 -7.24
C LEU A 133 -17.24 -31.76 -8.24
N SER A 134 -17.51 -30.61 -8.84
CA SER A 134 -18.55 -30.39 -9.85
C SER A 134 -18.05 -29.43 -10.93
N SER A 135 -17.71 -29.97 -12.09
CA SER A 135 -17.16 -29.20 -13.22
C SER A 135 -18.20 -28.37 -13.99
N SER A 136 -19.47 -28.43 -13.60
CA SER A 136 -20.58 -27.75 -14.29
C SER A 136 -20.57 -26.23 -14.13
N SER A 137 -19.93 -25.69 -13.09
CA SER A 137 -19.86 -24.26 -12.78
C SER A 137 -18.41 -23.79 -12.78
N SER A 138 -18.12 -22.59 -13.30
CA SER A 138 -16.76 -22.06 -13.27
C SER A 138 -16.31 -21.75 -11.83
N ILE A 139 -15.00 -21.59 -11.63
CA ILE A 139 -14.47 -21.13 -10.33
C ILE A 139 -15.03 -19.75 -9.98
N SER A 140 -15.23 -18.89 -10.98
CA SER A 140 -15.81 -17.55 -10.81
C SER A 140 -17.23 -17.65 -10.25
N ASP A 141 -18.08 -18.51 -10.83
CA ASP A 141 -19.45 -18.73 -10.36
C ASP A 141 -19.46 -19.27 -8.92
N CYS A 142 -18.59 -20.24 -8.63
CA CYS A 142 -18.47 -20.81 -7.29
C CYS A 142 -18.02 -19.76 -6.26
N PHE A 143 -17.14 -18.85 -6.66
CA PHE A 143 -16.63 -17.77 -5.81
C PHE A 143 -17.70 -16.68 -5.61
N THR A 144 -18.39 -16.26 -6.67
CA THR A 144 -19.50 -15.29 -6.58
C THR A 144 -20.64 -15.83 -5.71
N ALA A 145 -20.91 -17.14 -5.73
CA ALA A 145 -21.88 -17.75 -4.82
C ALA A 145 -21.47 -17.69 -3.34
N LEU A 146 -20.16 -17.62 -3.04
CA LEU A 146 -19.63 -17.41 -1.69
C LEU A 146 -19.63 -15.92 -1.28
N GLN A 147 -19.25 -15.06 -2.22
CA GLN A 147 -19.07 -13.62 -2.00
C GLN A 147 -19.88 -12.83 -3.06
N PRO A 148 -21.21 -12.78 -2.93
CA PRO A 148 -22.04 -12.03 -3.86
C PRO A 148 -21.80 -10.53 -3.66
N HIS A 149 -21.49 -9.83 -4.75
CA HIS A 149 -21.27 -8.37 -4.71
C HIS A 149 -21.88 -7.70 -5.94
N VAL A 150 -22.69 -6.67 -5.73
CA VAL A 150 -23.44 -5.96 -6.80
C VAL A 150 -22.55 -5.37 -7.88
N ALA A 151 -21.31 -5.01 -7.51
CA ALA A 151 -20.33 -4.45 -8.45
C ALA A 151 -19.64 -5.49 -9.34
N LEU A 152 -19.80 -6.78 -9.04
CA LEU A 152 -19.06 -7.85 -9.70
C LEU A 152 -20.05 -8.77 -10.43
N SER A 153 -19.61 -9.33 -11.53
CA SER A 153 -20.35 -10.36 -12.26
C SER A 153 -19.40 -11.49 -12.61
N PRO A 154 -19.81 -12.76 -12.50
CA PRO A 154 -18.90 -13.89 -12.64
C PRO A 154 -18.24 -13.97 -14.01
N ASN A 155 -18.92 -13.44 -15.04
CA ASN A 155 -18.44 -13.41 -16.43
C ASN A 155 -17.65 -12.15 -16.79
N SER A 156 -17.46 -11.21 -15.84
CA SER A 156 -16.80 -9.93 -16.08
C SER A 156 -15.54 -9.78 -15.26
N THR A 157 -14.46 -9.36 -15.91
CA THR A 157 -13.21 -8.96 -15.24
C THR A 157 -13.25 -7.50 -14.81
N SER A 158 -14.23 -6.71 -15.27
CA SER A 158 -14.40 -5.31 -14.90
C SER A 158 -15.46 -5.13 -13.81
N VAL A 159 -15.20 -4.15 -12.95
CA VAL A 159 -16.16 -3.68 -11.95
C VAL A 159 -17.27 -2.89 -12.66
N ASN A 160 -18.52 -3.10 -12.24
CA ASN A 160 -19.67 -2.38 -12.77
C ASN A 160 -19.48 -0.86 -12.62
N THR A 161 -19.47 -0.15 -13.76
CA THR A 161 -19.26 1.31 -13.79
C THR A 161 -20.35 2.06 -13.03
N GLU A 162 -21.58 1.56 -13.02
CA GLU A 162 -22.68 2.22 -12.31
C GLU A 162 -22.49 2.15 -10.79
N TYR A 163 -21.99 1.02 -10.29
CA TYR A 163 -21.58 0.93 -8.89
C TYR A 163 -20.47 1.92 -8.56
N ILE A 164 -19.47 2.07 -9.44
CA ILE A 164 -18.39 3.05 -9.25
C ILE A 164 -18.95 4.47 -9.21
N ARG A 165 -19.88 4.83 -10.10
CA ARG A 165 -20.54 6.14 -10.09
C ARG A 165 -21.27 6.40 -8.79
N GLN A 166 -22.07 5.43 -8.33
CA GLN A 166 -22.80 5.56 -7.06
C GLN A 166 -21.85 5.69 -5.88
N ALA A 167 -20.77 4.91 -5.84
CA ALA A 167 -19.76 5.02 -4.79
C ALA A 167 -19.09 6.40 -4.78
N ILE A 168 -18.72 6.94 -5.95
CA ILE A 168 -18.19 8.30 -6.06
C ILE A 168 -19.23 9.33 -5.61
N ASP A 169 -20.49 9.18 -6.00
CA ASP A 169 -21.55 10.13 -5.63
C ASP A 169 -21.71 10.24 -4.10
N HIS A 170 -21.62 9.11 -3.39
CA HIS A 170 -21.60 9.09 -1.92
C HIS A 170 -20.36 9.79 -1.35
N VAL A 171 -19.18 9.58 -1.95
CA VAL A 171 -17.96 10.27 -1.54
C VAL A 171 -18.10 11.78 -1.75
N LEU A 172 -18.53 12.22 -2.94
CA LEU A 172 -18.77 13.62 -3.27
C LEU A 172 -19.76 14.26 -2.31
N LYS A 173 -20.88 13.59 -2.01
CA LYS A 173 -21.89 14.10 -1.06
C LYS A 173 -21.32 14.38 0.31
N THR A 174 -20.35 13.58 0.74
CA THR A 174 -19.74 13.77 2.05
C THR A 174 -18.60 14.78 2.03
N CYS A 175 -17.89 14.94 0.91
CA CYS A 175 -16.67 15.75 0.85
C CYS A 175 -16.87 17.15 0.26
N LEU A 176 -17.91 17.38 -0.54
CA LEU A 176 -18.14 18.69 -1.16
C LEU A 176 -18.89 19.63 -0.20
N LEU A 177 -18.60 20.93 -0.31
CA LEU A 177 -19.42 21.98 0.30
C LEU A 177 -20.82 22.01 -0.34
N GLU A 178 -21.78 22.62 0.36
CA GLU A 178 -23.15 22.75 -0.14
C GLU A 178 -23.20 23.46 -1.50
N GLU A 179 -22.41 24.52 -1.68
CA GLU A 179 -22.31 25.26 -2.94
C GLU A 179 -21.89 24.36 -4.12
N ASP A 180 -20.84 23.54 -3.92
CA ASP A 180 -20.32 22.63 -4.96
C ASP A 180 -21.21 21.40 -5.17
N TRP A 181 -21.98 21.00 -4.14
CA TRP A 181 -22.90 19.87 -4.23
C TRP A 181 -24.18 20.21 -5.02
N GLU A 182 -24.71 21.42 -4.82
CA GLU A 182 -25.90 21.92 -5.54
C GLU A 182 -25.60 22.22 -7.02
N ALA A 183 -24.32 22.46 -7.36
CA ALA A 183 -23.85 22.62 -8.73
C ALA A 183 -23.88 21.29 -9.51
N GLU A 184 -25.06 20.89 -9.98
CA GLU A 184 -25.29 19.57 -10.60
C GLU A 184 -24.39 19.29 -11.81
N SER A 185 -24.12 20.31 -12.64
CA SER A 185 -23.27 20.19 -13.83
C SER A 185 -21.82 19.83 -13.46
N GLU A 186 -21.22 20.62 -12.57
CA GLU A 186 -19.86 20.44 -12.06
C GLU A 186 -19.75 19.09 -11.36
N ARG A 187 -20.68 18.79 -10.46
CA ARG A 187 -20.74 17.51 -9.75
C ARG A 187 -20.79 16.32 -10.71
N THR A 188 -21.64 16.37 -11.73
CA THR A 188 -21.79 15.30 -12.71
C THR A 188 -20.50 15.09 -13.50
N ILE A 189 -19.84 16.17 -13.91
CA ILE A 189 -18.60 16.11 -14.68
C ILE A 189 -17.45 15.61 -13.82
N VAL A 190 -17.34 16.08 -12.57
CA VAL A 190 -16.36 15.57 -11.59
C VAL A 190 -16.60 14.07 -11.37
N ARG A 191 -17.85 13.62 -11.19
CA ARG A 191 -18.17 12.20 -11.03
C ARG A 191 -17.73 11.37 -12.23
N GLU A 192 -18.02 11.80 -13.46
CA GLU A 192 -17.61 11.04 -14.66
C GLU A 192 -16.09 11.06 -14.88
N VAL A 193 -15.41 12.17 -14.55
CA VAL A 193 -13.95 12.28 -14.58
C VAL A 193 -13.30 11.32 -13.58
N LEU A 194 -13.86 11.18 -12.39
CA LEU A 194 -13.39 10.23 -11.39
C LEU A 194 -13.74 8.78 -11.76
N ALA A 195 -14.94 8.52 -12.28
CA ALA A 195 -15.42 7.17 -12.59
C ALA A 195 -14.69 6.55 -13.78
N GLY A 196 -14.61 7.28 -14.90
CA GLY A 196 -14.04 6.75 -16.14
C GLY A 196 -12.51 6.87 -16.19
N PRO A 197 -11.97 8.09 -16.40
CA PRO A 197 -10.54 8.31 -16.55
C PRO A 197 -9.70 7.87 -15.35
N VAL A 198 -10.14 8.16 -14.13
CA VAL A 198 -9.35 7.85 -12.92
C VAL A 198 -9.59 6.40 -12.48
N LEU A 199 -10.76 6.07 -11.94
CA LEU A 199 -11.01 4.75 -11.37
C LEU A 199 -11.11 3.66 -12.44
N GLY A 200 -11.71 3.94 -13.58
CA GLY A 200 -11.73 3.02 -14.73
C GLY A 200 -10.34 2.71 -15.29
N GLY A 201 -9.36 3.62 -15.14
CA GLY A 201 -7.96 3.38 -15.49
C GLY A 201 -7.15 2.67 -14.40
N VAL A 202 -7.40 3.01 -13.13
CA VAL A 202 -6.61 2.56 -11.97
C VAL A 202 -7.07 1.18 -11.46
N LEU A 203 -8.38 0.95 -11.32
CA LEU A 203 -8.91 -0.29 -10.75
C LEU A 203 -8.48 -1.55 -11.53
N PRO A 204 -8.53 -1.59 -12.87
CA PRO A 204 -8.07 -2.76 -13.60
C PRO A 204 -6.58 -3.05 -13.40
N ARG A 205 -5.76 -2.01 -13.18
CA ARG A 205 -4.32 -2.16 -12.89
C ARG A 205 -4.08 -2.66 -11.47
N LEU A 206 -4.80 -2.15 -10.48
CA LEU A 206 -4.73 -2.63 -9.09
C LEU A 206 -5.11 -4.12 -8.97
N ALA A 207 -6.00 -4.60 -9.84
CA ALA A 207 -6.33 -6.02 -9.91
C ALA A 207 -5.21 -6.89 -10.53
N GLN A 208 -4.18 -6.30 -11.15
CA GLN A 208 -3.09 -7.06 -11.76
C GLN A 208 -1.96 -7.37 -10.77
N PRO A 209 -1.52 -8.64 -10.69
CA PRO A 209 -0.41 -9.01 -9.80
C PRO A 209 0.87 -8.21 -10.05
N TRP A 210 1.26 -7.99 -11.31
CA TRP A 210 2.49 -7.26 -11.65
C TRP A 210 2.50 -5.82 -11.10
N PHE A 211 1.33 -5.17 -11.07
CA PHE A 211 1.20 -3.80 -10.59
C PHE A 211 1.32 -3.76 -9.07
N LEU A 212 0.66 -4.68 -8.38
CA LEU A 212 0.76 -4.82 -6.92
C LEU A 212 2.21 -5.12 -6.49
N PHE A 213 2.88 -6.07 -7.15
CA PHE A 213 4.29 -6.35 -6.87
C PHE A 213 5.19 -5.15 -7.17
N GLY A 214 4.91 -4.41 -8.24
CA GLY A 214 5.63 -3.18 -8.57
C GLY A 214 5.47 -2.09 -7.50
N LEU A 215 4.26 -1.91 -6.96
CA LEU A 215 3.99 -0.97 -5.86
C LEU A 215 4.74 -1.39 -4.59
N LEU A 216 4.69 -2.67 -4.23
CA LEU A 216 5.39 -3.20 -3.05
C LEU A 216 6.90 -3.02 -3.17
N LEU A 217 7.49 -3.35 -4.32
CA LEU A 217 8.92 -3.15 -4.57
C LEU A 217 9.32 -1.67 -4.55
N SER A 218 8.45 -0.80 -5.04
CA SER A 218 8.66 0.65 -4.98
C SER A 218 8.65 1.16 -3.54
N ALA A 219 7.75 0.64 -2.70
CA ALA A 219 7.64 1.00 -1.28
C ALA A 219 8.82 0.49 -0.44
N VAL A 220 9.37 -0.69 -0.76
CA VAL A 220 10.59 -1.21 -0.13
C VAL A 220 11.84 -0.39 -0.54
N GLY A 221 11.73 0.40 -1.61
CA GLY A 221 12.81 1.19 -2.17
C GLY A 221 13.75 0.36 -3.06
N LYS A 222 14.38 1.02 -4.02
CA LYS A 222 15.52 0.43 -4.73
C LYS A 222 16.66 0.38 -3.73
N GLY A 223 16.99 -0.81 -3.22
CA GLY A 223 18.17 -0.99 -2.39
C GLY A 223 19.37 -0.32 -3.06
N THR A 224 19.98 0.65 -2.39
CA THR A 224 21.20 1.35 -2.84
C THR A 224 22.44 0.44 -2.71
N GLY A 225 22.26 -0.85 -3.02
CA GLY A 225 23.36 -1.79 -3.11
C GLY A 225 24.15 -1.50 -4.38
N PRO A 226 25.50 -1.49 -4.33
CA PRO A 226 26.28 -1.54 -5.55
C PRO A 226 25.80 -2.72 -6.38
N LYS A 227 25.60 -2.51 -7.69
CA LYS A 227 25.24 -3.56 -8.64
C LYS A 227 26.32 -4.63 -8.60
N VAL A 228 26.14 -5.65 -7.77
CA VAL A 228 27.02 -6.81 -7.75
C VAL A 228 26.80 -7.50 -9.10
N PRO A 229 27.84 -7.65 -9.94
CA PRO A 229 27.70 -8.41 -11.17
C PRO A 229 27.26 -9.82 -10.80
N VAL A 230 26.14 -10.25 -11.39
CA VAL A 230 25.61 -11.60 -11.22
C VAL A 230 26.61 -12.56 -11.86
N SER A 231 27.58 -13.01 -11.07
CA SER A 231 28.38 -14.18 -11.41
C SER A 231 27.43 -15.38 -11.35
N ARG A 232 27.12 -15.93 -12.52
CA ARG A 232 26.44 -17.21 -12.66
C ARG A 232 27.24 -18.24 -11.86
N VAL A 233 26.68 -18.70 -10.74
CA VAL A 233 27.22 -19.84 -10.00
C VAL A 233 26.98 -21.06 -10.88
N HIS A 234 28.03 -21.51 -11.57
CA HIS A 234 28.07 -22.84 -12.14
C HIS A 234 28.11 -23.83 -10.97
N LEU A 235 27.00 -24.53 -10.75
CA LEU A 235 26.93 -25.67 -9.86
C LEU A 235 27.77 -26.80 -10.46
N ASN A 236 29.02 -26.92 -10.03
CA ASN A 236 29.82 -28.11 -10.30
C ASN A 236 29.27 -29.25 -9.44
N VAL A 237 28.42 -30.08 -10.04
CA VAL A 237 28.11 -31.41 -9.54
C VAL A 237 29.35 -32.28 -9.79
N ALA A 238 30.29 -32.23 -8.86
CA ALA A 238 31.38 -33.19 -8.80
C ALA A 238 30.86 -34.44 -8.07
N SER A 239 30.51 -35.45 -8.84
CA SER A 239 30.31 -36.83 -8.41
C SER A 239 31.58 -37.37 -7.75
N SER A 240 31.63 -37.37 -6.42
CA SER A 240 32.68 -38.07 -5.66
C SER A 240 32.20 -39.47 -5.32
N ASN A 241 32.47 -40.40 -6.23
CA ASN A 241 32.51 -41.82 -5.91
C ASN A 241 33.90 -42.11 -5.31
N ARG A 242 33.95 -42.33 -4.00
CA ARG A 242 35.06 -43.06 -3.37
C ARG A 242 34.49 -43.96 -2.29
N TYR A 243 34.16 -45.18 -2.72
CA TYR A 243 34.07 -46.34 -1.85
C TYR A 243 35.43 -46.56 -1.21
N GLN A 244 35.49 -46.48 0.11
CA GLN A 244 36.59 -47.00 0.90
C GLN A 244 35.97 -47.77 2.05
N ASP A 245 36.06 -49.10 1.93
CA ASP A 245 35.57 -50.06 2.90
C ASP A 245 36.24 -49.84 4.26
N GLN A 246 35.44 -49.52 5.28
CA GLN A 246 35.81 -49.65 6.68
C GLN A 246 34.88 -50.68 7.35
N PRO A 247 35.42 -51.61 8.16
CA PRO A 247 34.63 -52.66 8.76
C PRO A 247 33.63 -52.09 9.78
N VAL A 248 32.38 -52.48 9.62
CA VAL A 248 31.23 -52.14 10.47
C VAL A 248 31.47 -52.65 11.90
N ALA A 249 31.74 -51.74 12.83
CA ALA A 249 31.71 -52.03 14.26
C ALA A 249 30.24 -52.18 14.71
N LYS A 250 29.93 -53.34 15.30
CA LYS A 250 28.60 -53.66 15.89
C LYS A 250 28.27 -52.64 17.00
N PRO A 251 27.00 -52.20 17.15
CA PRO A 251 26.65 -51.27 18.22
C PRO A 251 26.86 -51.95 19.58
N PRO A 252 27.50 -51.29 20.56
CA PRO A 252 27.59 -51.84 21.91
C PRO A 252 26.18 -51.88 22.49
N VAL A 253 25.82 -53.02 23.09
CA VAL A 253 24.66 -53.14 23.96
C VAL A 253 24.68 -52.01 24.99
N THR A 254 23.70 -51.11 24.91
CA THR A 254 23.58 -49.94 25.77
C THR A 254 23.38 -50.40 27.20
N SER A 255 24.40 -50.20 28.03
CA SER A 255 24.31 -50.46 29.46
C SER A 255 23.19 -49.60 30.06
N MET A 256 22.39 -50.16 30.98
CA MET A 256 21.32 -49.44 31.69
C MET A 256 21.80 -48.09 32.28
N ARG A 257 23.08 -48.02 32.68
CA ARG A 257 23.73 -46.77 33.12
C ARG A 257 23.82 -45.70 32.03
N GLN A 258 24.08 -46.08 30.78
CA GLN A 258 24.15 -45.14 29.65
C GLN A 258 22.76 -44.62 29.27
N MET A 259 21.73 -45.47 29.33
CA MET A 259 20.35 -45.03 29.14
C MET A 259 19.89 -44.06 30.25
N LEU A 260 20.29 -44.32 31.50
CA LEU A 260 20.03 -43.42 32.63
C LEU A 260 20.72 -42.07 32.46
N VAL A 261 21.98 -42.05 32.04
CA VAL A 261 22.73 -40.80 31.79
C VAL A 261 22.11 -40.01 30.63
N LEU A 262 21.69 -40.67 29.55
CA LEU A 262 20.97 -40.01 28.47
C LEU A 262 19.63 -39.43 28.96
N PHE A 263 18.88 -40.18 29.76
CA PHE A 263 17.61 -39.71 30.33
C PHE A 263 17.79 -38.50 31.27
N ILE A 264 18.81 -38.52 32.12
CA ILE A 264 19.12 -37.37 33.01
C ILE A 264 19.56 -36.16 32.17
N ASN A 265 20.37 -36.35 31.14
CA ASN A 265 20.81 -35.27 30.25
C ASN A 265 19.66 -34.69 29.42
N THR A 266 18.72 -35.51 28.96
CA THR A 266 17.53 -35.02 28.25
C THR A 266 16.59 -34.26 29.19
N LEU A 267 16.40 -34.75 30.41
CA LEU A 267 15.59 -34.07 31.43
C LEU A 267 16.22 -32.74 31.85
N HIS A 268 17.55 -32.71 32.01
CA HIS A 268 18.30 -31.50 32.32
C HIS A 268 18.26 -30.49 31.17
N SER A 269 18.44 -30.94 29.92
CA SER A 269 18.29 -30.11 28.72
C SER A 269 16.88 -29.52 28.62
N LEU A 270 15.84 -30.33 28.85
CA LEU A 270 14.45 -29.86 28.85
C LEU A 270 14.21 -28.79 29.92
N THR A 271 14.72 -29.01 31.13
CA THR A 271 14.60 -28.05 32.24
C THR A 271 15.35 -26.75 31.93
N SER A 272 16.54 -26.85 31.33
CA SER A 272 17.35 -25.69 30.92
C SER A 272 16.66 -24.88 29.81
N VAL A 273 16.08 -25.55 28.81
CA VAL A 273 15.28 -24.90 27.75
C VAL A 273 14.07 -24.19 28.35
N LEU A 274 13.32 -24.84 29.24
CA LEU A 274 12.17 -24.24 29.92
C LEU A 274 12.60 -23.01 30.74
N HIS A 275 13.73 -23.09 31.44
CA HIS A 275 14.23 -21.96 32.22
C HIS A 275 14.71 -20.80 31.35
N SER A 276 15.33 -21.08 30.20
CA SER A 276 15.71 -20.09 29.18
C SER A 276 14.49 -19.38 28.59
N VAL A 277 13.40 -20.10 28.34
CA VAL A 277 12.13 -19.51 27.88
C VAL A 277 11.55 -18.58 28.95
N VAL A 278 11.50 -19.02 30.21
CA VAL A 278 10.99 -18.18 31.31
C VAL A 278 11.85 -16.93 31.51
N SER A 279 13.17 -17.05 31.47
CA SER A 279 14.07 -15.91 31.64
C SER A 279 13.96 -14.92 30.46
N PHE A 280 13.77 -15.42 29.24
CA PHE A 280 13.50 -14.60 28.06
C PHE A 280 12.17 -13.84 28.18
N LEU A 281 11.09 -14.51 28.62
CA LEU A 281 9.80 -13.86 28.89
C LEU A 281 9.90 -12.78 29.97
N GLN A 282 10.68 -13.04 31.02
CA GLN A 282 10.95 -12.06 32.07
C GLN A 282 11.79 -10.87 31.56
N ALA A 283 12.77 -11.12 30.67
CA ALA A 283 13.56 -10.07 30.04
C ALA A 283 12.70 -9.17 29.15
N ILE A 284 11.81 -9.75 28.35
CA ILE A 284 10.82 -9.01 27.55
C ILE A 284 9.90 -8.19 28.47
N SER A 285 9.36 -8.79 29.54
CA SER A 285 8.48 -8.09 30.48
C SER A 285 9.18 -6.92 31.18
N ARG A 286 10.46 -7.07 31.56
CA ARG A 286 11.25 -6.00 32.18
C ARG A 286 11.56 -4.91 31.17
N PHE A 287 11.98 -5.25 29.96
CA PHE A 287 12.18 -4.29 28.88
C PHE A 287 10.89 -3.49 28.59
N LEU A 288 9.75 -4.18 28.49
CA LEU A 288 8.43 -3.56 28.33
C LEU A 288 8.09 -2.58 29.46
N SER A 289 8.47 -2.89 30.71
CA SER A 289 8.24 -2.01 31.87
C SER A 289 9.14 -0.77 31.90
N THR A 290 10.27 -0.80 31.21
CA THR A 290 11.20 0.36 31.10
C THR A 290 10.81 1.35 30.03
N LEU A 291 9.91 0.97 29.12
CA LEU A 291 9.43 1.86 28.07
C LEU A 291 8.34 2.80 28.61
N PRO A 292 8.35 4.09 28.27
CA PRO A 292 7.36 5.04 28.74
C PRO A 292 5.95 4.59 28.35
N ALA A 293 5.07 4.46 29.34
CA ALA A 293 3.69 4.05 29.12
C ALA A 293 2.94 5.17 28.40
N ASN A 294 2.58 4.94 27.14
CA ASN A 294 1.67 5.84 26.44
C ASN A 294 0.27 5.67 27.04
N LYS A 295 -0.15 6.65 27.85
CA LYS A 295 -1.44 6.64 28.57
C LYS A 295 -2.67 6.70 27.64
N GLY A 296 -2.46 6.83 26.33
CA GLY A 296 -3.52 6.87 25.31
C GLY A 296 -3.78 5.57 24.55
N ALA A 297 -3.12 4.45 24.87
CA ALA A 297 -3.32 3.21 24.12
C ALA A 297 -4.71 2.60 24.39
N SER A 298 -5.63 2.80 23.44
CA SER A 298 -6.86 2.01 23.26
C SER A 298 -6.52 0.51 23.17
N LYS A 299 -7.53 -0.35 23.42
CA LYS A 299 -7.49 -1.83 23.45
C LYS A 299 -6.39 -2.45 22.57
N PRO A 300 -5.71 -3.53 23.01
CA PRO A 300 -4.65 -4.19 22.22
C PRO A 300 -5.17 -4.51 20.81
N ARG A 301 -4.45 -4.03 19.79
CA ARG A 301 -4.88 -4.08 18.39
C ARG A 301 -3.98 -5.07 17.71
N TYR A 302 -4.43 -6.31 17.63
CA TYR A 302 -3.63 -7.49 17.34
C TYR A 302 -2.98 -7.55 15.93
N TYR A 303 -2.14 -6.58 15.59
CA TYR A 303 -1.67 -6.29 14.23
C TYR A 303 -0.77 -7.39 13.65
N ALA A 304 0.22 -7.85 14.41
CA ALA A 304 1.19 -8.80 13.87
C ALA A 304 0.61 -10.21 13.73
N SER A 305 -0.35 -10.59 14.58
CA SER A 305 -1.08 -11.84 14.42
C SER A 305 -1.96 -11.84 13.18
N SER A 306 -2.61 -10.72 12.85
CA SER A 306 -3.41 -10.61 11.62
C SER A 306 -2.54 -10.78 10.36
N LEU A 307 -1.34 -10.18 10.34
CA LEU A 307 -0.39 -10.38 9.24
C LEU A 307 0.11 -11.83 9.13
N LEU A 308 0.39 -12.47 10.26
CA LEU A 308 0.82 -13.87 10.31
C LEU A 308 -0.26 -14.81 9.78
N LEU A 309 -1.54 -14.58 10.12
CA LEU A 309 -2.67 -15.35 9.61
C LEU A 309 -2.81 -15.21 8.09
N VAL A 310 -2.62 -14.02 7.53
CA VAL A 310 -2.61 -13.83 6.07
C VAL A 310 -1.51 -14.63 5.39
N VAL A 311 -0.28 -14.57 5.91
CA VAL A 311 0.83 -15.35 5.34
C VAL A 311 0.54 -16.84 5.41
N ALA A 312 -0.03 -17.30 6.52
CA ALA A 312 -0.46 -18.69 6.68
C ALA A 312 -1.55 -19.10 5.69
N ALA A 313 -2.55 -18.23 5.50
CA ALA A 313 -3.62 -18.41 4.55
C ALA A 313 -3.05 -18.49 3.13
N ILE A 314 -2.23 -17.54 2.69
CA ILE A 314 -1.61 -17.51 1.36
C ILE A 314 -0.79 -18.78 1.10
N LEU A 315 0.09 -19.17 2.02
CA LEU A 315 1.00 -20.30 1.86
C LEU A 315 0.34 -21.67 2.15
N ASN A 316 -0.93 -21.68 2.55
CA ASN A 316 -1.67 -22.89 2.94
C ASN A 316 -0.99 -23.66 4.08
N LEU A 317 -0.42 -22.93 5.05
CA LEU A 317 0.35 -23.53 6.14
C LEU A 317 -0.53 -24.36 7.08
N SER A 318 -1.82 -24.01 7.21
CA SER A 318 -2.78 -24.75 8.04
C SER A 318 -3.09 -26.15 7.51
N ALA A 319 -2.97 -26.37 6.19
CA ALA A 319 -3.27 -27.66 5.57
C ALA A 319 -2.11 -28.66 5.61
N ARG A 320 -0.88 -28.24 5.97
CA ARG A 320 0.27 -29.16 6.09
C ARG A 320 0.66 -29.30 7.56
N LEU A 321 0.64 -30.53 8.07
CA LEU A 321 0.85 -30.86 9.50
C LEU A 321 2.10 -30.22 10.11
N VAL A 322 3.23 -30.24 9.38
CA VAL A 322 4.51 -29.67 9.84
C VAL A 322 4.47 -28.14 9.89
N SER A 323 3.79 -27.50 8.92
CA SER A 323 3.66 -26.04 8.91
C SER A 323 2.61 -25.53 9.88
N GLY A 324 1.62 -26.35 10.28
CA GLY A 324 0.67 -26.02 11.34
C GLY A 324 1.34 -25.88 12.71
N LEU A 325 2.29 -26.76 13.03
CA LEU A 325 3.10 -26.63 14.25
C LEU A 325 4.03 -25.41 14.20
N LEU A 326 4.69 -25.17 13.06
CA LEU A 326 5.53 -23.99 12.90
C LEU A 326 4.71 -22.69 13.02
N LEU A 327 3.49 -22.68 12.48
CA LEU A 327 2.56 -21.56 12.61
C LEU A 327 2.13 -21.35 14.06
N SER A 328 1.86 -22.41 14.82
CA SER A 328 1.50 -22.27 16.24
C SER A 328 2.67 -21.69 17.06
N TYR A 329 3.90 -22.15 16.84
CA TYR A 329 5.08 -21.55 17.47
C TYR A 329 5.28 -20.08 17.10
N LEU A 330 5.17 -19.73 15.81
CA LEU A 330 5.28 -18.35 15.38
C LEU A 330 4.14 -17.49 15.94
N SER A 331 2.91 -18.02 16.04
CA SER A 331 1.78 -17.29 16.63
C SER A 331 2.02 -16.96 18.11
N ILE A 332 2.66 -17.86 18.87
CA ILE A 332 3.03 -17.62 20.27
C ILE A 332 4.10 -16.54 20.34
N ILE A 333 5.14 -16.60 19.51
CA ILE A 333 6.21 -15.58 19.46
C ILE A 333 5.62 -14.21 19.11
N VAL A 334 4.74 -14.15 18.11
CA VAL A 334 4.06 -12.91 17.70
C VAL A 334 3.14 -12.38 18.79
N ALA A 335 2.38 -13.23 19.47
CA ALA A 335 1.53 -12.84 20.60
C ALA A 335 2.35 -12.24 21.76
N LEU A 336 3.54 -12.78 22.02
CA LEU A 336 4.46 -12.26 23.02
C LEU A 336 5.05 -10.90 22.64
N LEU A 337 5.27 -10.66 21.34
CA LEU A 337 5.81 -9.41 20.81
C LEU A 337 4.72 -8.35 20.52
N GLN A 338 3.43 -8.73 20.56
CA GLN A 338 2.31 -7.86 20.24
C GLN A 338 2.34 -6.51 20.98
N PRO A 339 2.61 -6.43 22.30
CA PRO A 339 2.62 -5.15 23.01
C PRO A 339 3.71 -4.18 22.54
N LEU A 340 4.81 -4.71 21.98
CA LEU A 340 5.86 -3.89 21.36
C LEU A 340 5.40 -3.40 20.00
N LEU A 341 4.87 -4.31 19.18
CA LEU A 341 4.46 -4.04 17.80
C LEU A 341 3.31 -3.03 17.73
N ASP A 342 2.31 -3.16 18.61
CA ASP A 342 1.20 -2.21 18.72
C ASP A 342 1.69 -0.80 19.09
N ARG A 343 2.72 -0.71 19.95
CA ARG A 343 3.31 0.59 20.32
C ARG A 343 4.12 1.20 19.18
N TYR A 344 4.92 0.41 18.47
CA TYR A 344 5.65 0.89 17.28
C TYR A 344 4.69 1.38 16.18
N ALA A 345 3.60 0.65 15.94
CA ALA A 345 2.57 1.03 14.97
C ALA A 345 1.86 2.34 15.37
N CYS A 346 1.61 2.57 16.66
CA CYS A 346 1.03 3.83 17.16
C CYS A 346 2.01 5.00 17.16
N THR A 347 3.32 4.78 17.29
CA THR A 347 4.32 5.87 17.21
C THR A 347 4.61 6.32 15.78
N ALA A 348 4.35 5.47 14.79
CA ALA A 348 4.54 5.80 13.38
C ALA A 348 3.35 6.56 12.76
N SER A 349 2.26 6.76 13.52
CA SER A 349 1.06 7.49 13.10
C SER A 349 1.00 8.94 13.64
N LEU A 350 2.08 9.43 14.23
CA LEU A 350 2.34 10.84 14.58
C LEU A 350 3.48 11.33 13.69
#